data_AF-A0A7K2AKF0-F1
#
_entry.id   AF-A0A7K2AKF0-F1
#
_cell.length_a   1.000
_cell.length_b   1.000
_cell.length_c   1.000
_cell.angle_alpha   90.00
_cell.angle_beta   90.00
_cell.angle_gamma   90.00
#
_symmetry.space_group_name_H-M   'P 1'
#
loop_
_entity.id
_entity.type
_entity.pdbx_description
1 polymer ?
#
loop_
_entity_poly.entity_id
_entity_poly.type
_entity_poly.pdbx_seq_one_letter_code
_entity_poly.pdbx_strand_id
1 'polypeptide(L)'
;MLADSFPEQFLPEMERLGFRCEYRPELGGAELAGALAGVQVLLVRSTPVTAEAIEAADDLAWIIRAGAGYNTIDCQAASRRAIWVSNVPRQNAIAVAELAMGLMLAVDRRIPDNVTAIRRNEWRKKEFSAARGLHGRTLGIVGLGQIGFEVAKRARAFGLKLLTLERPRTFEALDQMRKLGVGTVAGLEELFTVSDIISLHTPSTPETTGMVTADLLARMKPGAWLINTARAELVDEDALLEAVERQDLWVGIDVFSGEADAASGAGDSKLAGHPQVYVTHHIGASTRQAQHAIAAEVVRMLADFARGKARNVVNLGALPPAGTYLTIRHVDRVGVLSGVLTSIKSSGLNVQHMTNQVFSGAGTAVAVVQVQGEVSDAMVTELEGLPYILGVTAYPSGPLE
;
A
#
# COMPACT_ATOMS: atom_id res chain seq x y z
N MET A 1 -19.39 -6.15 8.18
CA MET A 1 -18.70 -7.14 9.05
C MET A 1 -17.24 -6.76 9.19
N LEU A 2 -16.68 -6.91 10.39
CA LEU A 2 -15.26 -6.76 10.68
C LEU A 2 -14.73 -8.15 11.07
N ALA A 3 -14.00 -8.79 10.16
CA ALA A 3 -13.53 -10.18 10.30
C ALA A 3 -12.08 -10.28 10.81
N ASP A 4 -11.57 -9.20 11.39
CA ASP A 4 -10.25 -9.15 12.01
C ASP A 4 -10.27 -8.17 13.19
N SER A 5 -9.27 -8.26 14.06
CA SER A 5 -9.13 -7.34 15.19
C SER A 5 -9.09 -5.88 14.72
N PHE A 6 -9.99 -5.07 15.28
CA PHE A 6 -10.16 -3.66 14.96
C PHE A 6 -10.31 -2.86 16.26
N PRO A 7 -9.80 -1.61 16.35
CA PRO A 7 -9.98 -0.80 17.56
C PRO A 7 -11.45 -0.50 17.84
N GLU A 8 -12.04 -1.22 18.80
CA GLU A 8 -13.49 -1.20 19.09
C GLU A 8 -14.04 0.18 19.42
N GLN A 9 -13.21 1.09 19.94
CA GLN A 9 -13.58 2.48 20.23
C GLN A 9 -14.08 3.27 19.01
N PHE A 10 -13.84 2.78 17.78
CA PHE A 10 -14.33 3.40 16.54
C PHE A 10 -15.67 2.82 16.04
N LEU A 11 -16.16 1.71 16.60
CA LEU A 11 -17.43 1.11 16.21
C LEU A 11 -18.63 2.06 16.40
N PRO A 12 -18.76 2.81 17.52
CA PRO A 12 -19.87 3.75 17.68
C PRO A 12 -19.89 4.85 16.61
N GLU A 13 -18.72 5.23 16.07
CA GLU A 13 -18.65 6.22 15.01
C GLU A 13 -19.13 5.66 13.67
N MET A 14 -18.81 4.39 13.37
CA MET A 14 -19.35 3.68 12.21
C MET A 14 -20.87 3.55 12.29
N GLU A 15 -21.42 3.22 13.47
CA GLU A 15 -22.87 3.11 13.68
C GLU A 15 -23.59 4.45 13.49
N ARG A 16 -22.97 5.54 13.95
CA ARG A 16 -23.49 6.91 13.74
C ARG A 16 -23.51 7.31 12.26
N LEU A 17 -22.68 6.69 11.42
CA LEU A 17 -22.72 6.86 9.96
C LEU A 17 -23.82 6.00 9.28
N GLY A 18 -24.59 5.22 10.06
CA GLY A 18 -25.70 4.40 9.59
C GLY A 18 -25.34 2.93 9.30
N PHE A 19 -24.13 2.50 9.63
CA PHE A 19 -23.72 1.10 9.43
C PHE A 19 -24.11 0.23 10.63
N ARG A 20 -24.65 -0.97 10.38
CA ARG A 20 -24.75 -2.01 11.40
C ARG A 20 -23.43 -2.78 11.46
N CYS A 21 -22.69 -2.64 12.56
CA CYS A 21 -21.41 -3.30 12.73
C CYS A 21 -21.58 -4.70 13.34
N GLU A 22 -21.01 -5.70 12.68
CA GLU A 22 -20.84 -7.06 13.23
C GLU A 22 -19.34 -7.31 13.38
N TYR A 23 -18.87 -7.44 14.63
CA TYR A 23 -17.48 -7.65 14.98
C TYR A 23 -17.23 -9.13 15.26
N ARG A 24 -16.42 -9.76 14.41
CA ARG A 24 -16.13 -11.21 14.37
C ARG A 24 -14.64 -11.45 14.08
N PRO A 25 -13.73 -10.94 14.92
CA PRO A 25 -12.28 -11.01 14.67
C PRO A 25 -11.71 -12.44 14.62
N GLU A 26 -12.50 -13.43 15.02
CA GLU A 26 -12.18 -14.86 14.99
C GLU A 26 -12.41 -15.52 13.62
N LEU A 27 -13.13 -14.90 12.70
CA LEU A 27 -13.46 -15.51 11.41
C LEU A 27 -12.22 -15.58 10.50
N GLY A 28 -11.93 -16.77 9.98
CA GLY A 28 -10.85 -16.98 9.01
C GLY A 28 -11.14 -18.11 8.02
N GLY A 29 -10.47 -18.06 6.86
CA GLY A 29 -10.52 -19.14 5.86
C GLY A 29 -11.95 -19.48 5.41
N ALA A 30 -12.30 -20.77 5.44
CA ALA A 30 -13.60 -21.27 4.96
C ALA A 30 -14.79 -20.77 5.79
N GLU A 31 -14.60 -20.43 7.06
CA GLU A 31 -15.68 -19.91 7.92
C GLU A 31 -16.15 -18.53 7.47
N LEU A 32 -15.26 -17.75 6.84
CA LEU A 32 -15.60 -16.44 6.30
C LEU A 32 -16.68 -16.57 5.20
N ALA A 33 -16.55 -17.55 4.29
CA ALA A 33 -17.48 -17.71 3.17
C ALA A 33 -18.93 -17.92 3.65
N GLY A 34 -19.14 -18.70 4.73
CA GLY A 34 -20.45 -18.94 5.31
C GLY A 34 -21.03 -17.75 6.10
N ALA A 35 -20.19 -16.78 6.49
CA ALA A 35 -20.58 -15.63 7.31
C ALA A 35 -20.93 -14.38 6.48
N LEU A 36 -20.72 -14.38 5.17
CA LEU A 36 -20.90 -13.19 4.32
C LEU A 36 -22.34 -12.94 3.84
N ALA A 37 -23.30 -13.77 4.19
CA ALA A 37 -24.71 -13.56 3.85
C ALA A 37 -25.24 -12.22 4.43
N GLY A 38 -25.80 -11.37 3.57
CA GLY A 38 -26.30 -10.04 3.90
C GLY A 38 -25.22 -9.00 4.26
N VAL A 39 -23.93 -9.31 4.06
CA VAL A 39 -22.83 -8.40 4.36
C VAL A 39 -22.55 -7.48 3.17
N GLN A 40 -22.80 -6.18 3.33
CA GLN A 40 -22.53 -5.17 2.29
C GLN A 40 -21.07 -4.66 2.27
N VAL A 41 -20.46 -4.55 3.45
CA VAL A 41 -19.08 -4.07 3.61
C VAL A 41 -18.32 -5.03 4.51
N LEU A 42 -17.22 -5.57 4.00
CA LEU A 42 -16.29 -6.43 4.71
C LEU A 42 -15.02 -5.66 5.03
N LEU A 43 -14.64 -5.62 6.31
CA LEU A 43 -13.35 -5.10 6.76
C LEU A 43 -12.47 -6.25 7.21
N VAL A 44 -11.28 -6.35 6.62
CA VAL A 44 -10.24 -7.33 6.94
C VAL A 44 -8.89 -6.65 7.12
N ARG A 45 -7.94 -7.35 7.71
CA ARG A 45 -6.54 -7.00 7.86
C ARG A 45 -5.65 -8.04 7.22
N SER A 46 -5.55 -9.22 7.81
CA SER A 46 -4.67 -10.30 7.32
C SER A 46 -5.48 -11.51 6.88
N THR A 47 -6.75 -11.61 7.30
CA THR A 47 -7.64 -12.68 6.88
C THR A 47 -7.74 -12.73 5.35
N PRO A 48 -7.43 -13.89 4.73
CA PRO A 48 -7.58 -14.08 3.30
C PRO A 48 -9.04 -13.98 2.86
N VAL A 49 -9.29 -13.22 1.80
CA VAL A 49 -10.60 -13.07 1.15
C VAL A 49 -10.50 -13.71 -0.23
N THR A 50 -10.77 -15.01 -0.28
CA THR A 50 -10.62 -15.86 -1.47
C THR A 50 -11.76 -15.64 -2.47
N ALA A 51 -11.58 -16.12 -3.71
CA ALA A 51 -12.65 -16.15 -4.70
C ALA A 51 -13.91 -16.86 -4.18
N GLU A 52 -13.75 -17.99 -3.48
CA GLU A 52 -14.85 -18.75 -2.89
C GLU A 52 -15.66 -17.91 -1.89
N ALA A 53 -14.98 -17.19 -0.99
CA ALA A 53 -15.65 -16.30 -0.04
C ALA A 53 -16.40 -15.16 -0.75
N ILE A 54 -15.79 -14.57 -1.77
CA ILE A 54 -16.40 -13.50 -2.58
C ILE A 54 -17.63 -14.01 -3.35
N GLU A 55 -17.55 -15.22 -3.91
CA GLU A 55 -18.63 -15.83 -4.70
C GLU A 55 -19.82 -16.23 -3.83
N ALA A 56 -19.57 -16.67 -2.59
CA ALA A 56 -20.59 -17.02 -1.61
C ALA A 56 -21.37 -15.80 -1.07
N ALA A 57 -20.80 -14.60 -1.13
CA ALA A 57 -21.48 -13.39 -0.69
C ALA A 57 -22.59 -12.97 -1.66
N ASP A 58 -23.75 -12.60 -1.14
CA ASP A 58 -24.93 -12.16 -1.89
C ASP A 58 -24.97 -10.63 -2.09
N ASP A 59 -24.73 -9.87 -1.02
CA ASP A 59 -24.90 -8.41 -0.99
C ASP A 59 -23.58 -7.60 -0.91
N LEU A 60 -22.43 -8.28 -0.93
CA LEU A 60 -21.12 -7.63 -0.75
C LEU A 60 -20.84 -6.63 -1.86
N ALA A 61 -20.62 -5.37 -1.49
CA ALA A 61 -20.33 -4.26 -2.40
C ALA A 61 -18.93 -3.68 -2.20
N TRP A 62 -18.32 -3.87 -1.02
CA TRP A 62 -17.02 -3.28 -0.70
C TRP A 62 -16.21 -4.10 0.29
N ILE A 63 -14.94 -4.34 -0.04
CA ILE A 63 -13.94 -4.95 0.83
C ILE A 63 -12.91 -3.88 1.18
N ILE A 64 -12.69 -3.65 2.47
CA ILE A 64 -11.69 -2.72 3.00
C ILE A 64 -10.59 -3.53 3.66
N ARG A 65 -9.38 -3.45 3.10
CA ARG A 65 -8.16 -3.88 3.76
C ARG A 65 -7.68 -2.76 4.68
N ALA A 66 -7.83 -2.95 5.99
CA ALA A 66 -7.30 -2.08 7.05
C ALA A 66 -5.76 -2.19 7.19
N GLY A 67 -5.06 -1.68 6.16
CA GLY A 67 -3.62 -1.58 6.04
C GLY A 67 -3.17 -1.38 4.59
N ALA A 68 -1.86 -1.31 4.33
CA ALA A 68 -1.34 -0.93 3.03
C ALA A 68 -1.35 -2.05 1.95
N GLY A 69 -0.82 -3.24 2.26
CA GLY A 69 -0.82 -4.39 1.33
C GLY A 69 -2.20 -5.05 1.24
N TYR A 70 -2.56 -5.58 0.07
CA TYR A 70 -3.86 -6.21 -0.20
C TYR A 70 -3.75 -7.59 -0.87
N ASN A 71 -2.57 -8.22 -0.77
CA ASN A 71 -2.24 -9.49 -1.42
C ASN A 71 -3.10 -10.67 -0.95
N THR A 72 -3.77 -10.53 0.21
CA THR A 72 -4.65 -11.55 0.79
C THR A 72 -6.06 -11.51 0.20
N ILE A 73 -6.36 -10.61 -0.75
CA ILE A 73 -7.70 -10.43 -1.33
C ILE A 73 -7.64 -10.78 -2.82
N ASP A 74 -8.54 -11.64 -3.29
CA ASP A 74 -8.71 -11.91 -4.72
C ASP A 74 -9.42 -10.71 -5.41
N CYS A 75 -8.61 -9.71 -5.79
CA CYS A 75 -9.09 -8.53 -6.48
C CYS A 75 -9.78 -8.85 -7.81
N GLN A 76 -9.39 -9.93 -8.49
CA GLN A 76 -9.97 -10.28 -9.80
C GLN A 76 -11.39 -10.85 -9.62
N ALA A 77 -11.59 -11.73 -8.62
CA ALA A 77 -12.91 -12.21 -8.23
C ALA A 77 -13.82 -11.04 -7.79
N ALA A 78 -13.30 -10.13 -6.96
CA ALA A 78 -14.03 -8.93 -6.57
C ALA A 78 -14.42 -8.07 -7.77
N SER A 79 -13.50 -7.83 -8.71
CA SER A 79 -13.79 -7.06 -9.94
C SER A 79 -14.86 -7.73 -10.82
N ARG A 80 -14.88 -9.06 -10.97
CA ARG A 80 -15.92 -9.79 -11.74
C ARG A 80 -17.32 -9.61 -11.14
N ARG A 81 -17.41 -9.37 -9.83
CA ARG A 81 -18.66 -9.14 -9.09
C ARG A 81 -18.97 -7.65 -8.90
N ALA A 82 -18.19 -6.74 -9.51
CA ALA A 82 -18.29 -5.29 -9.32
C ALA A 82 -18.16 -4.83 -7.85
N ILE A 83 -17.34 -5.54 -7.08
CA ILE A 83 -17.06 -5.25 -5.67
C ILE A 83 -15.80 -4.41 -5.59
N TRP A 84 -15.87 -3.26 -4.92
CA TRP A 84 -14.68 -2.45 -4.68
C TRP A 84 -13.74 -3.16 -3.69
N VAL A 85 -12.44 -3.07 -3.94
CA VAL A 85 -11.41 -3.43 -2.96
C VAL A 85 -10.63 -2.17 -2.66
N SER A 86 -10.58 -1.77 -1.40
CA SER A 86 -9.82 -0.59 -0.96
C SER A 86 -8.77 -0.96 0.06
N ASN A 87 -7.65 -0.23 0.06
CA ASN A 87 -6.65 -0.32 1.12
C ASN A 87 -6.55 0.99 1.91
N VAL A 88 -5.76 0.97 3.00
CA VAL A 88 -5.51 2.11 3.87
C VAL A 88 -4.01 2.43 3.85
N PRO A 89 -3.48 3.03 2.77
CA PRO A 89 -2.06 3.29 2.63
C PRO A 89 -1.58 4.39 3.58
N ARG A 90 -0.27 4.48 3.78
CA ARG A 90 0.45 5.54 4.54
C ARG A 90 0.29 5.51 6.06
N GLN A 91 -0.84 5.05 6.61
CA GLN A 91 -1.13 5.14 8.05
C GLN A 91 -0.16 4.31 8.93
N ASN A 92 0.53 3.33 8.35
CA ASN A 92 1.53 2.50 9.04
C ASN A 92 2.99 2.90 8.77
N ALA A 93 3.24 3.94 7.97
CA ALA A 93 4.60 4.24 7.49
C ALA A 93 5.59 4.54 8.63
N ILE A 94 5.12 5.28 9.64
CA ILE A 94 5.88 5.62 10.85
C ILE A 94 6.25 4.37 11.64
N ALA A 95 5.29 3.46 11.86
CA ALA A 95 5.51 2.24 12.64
C ALA A 95 6.56 1.33 11.99
N VAL A 96 6.48 1.16 10.66
CA VAL A 96 7.45 0.34 9.92
C VAL A 96 8.84 0.98 9.97
N ALA A 97 8.92 2.31 9.84
CA ALA A 97 10.18 3.03 9.94
C ALA A 97 10.81 2.91 11.34
N GLU A 98 10.01 2.93 12.39
CA GLU A 98 10.46 2.72 13.77
C GLU A 98 11.01 1.32 13.97
N LEU A 99 10.33 0.29 13.45
CA LEU A 99 10.84 -1.09 13.52
C LEU A 99 12.14 -1.24 12.72
N ALA A 100 12.23 -0.68 11.52
CA ALA A 100 13.45 -0.73 10.71
C ALA A 100 14.65 -0.11 11.45
N MET A 101 14.47 1.06 12.06
CA MET A 101 15.50 1.68 12.91
C MET A 101 15.81 0.83 14.15
N GLY A 102 14.78 0.21 14.76
CA GLY A 102 14.93 -0.72 15.88
C GLY A 102 15.77 -1.95 15.52
N LEU A 103 15.54 -2.54 14.34
CA LEU A 103 16.33 -3.66 13.82
C LEU A 103 17.77 -3.26 13.54
N MET A 104 18.03 -2.06 12.99
CA MET A 104 19.39 -1.55 12.82
C MET A 104 20.14 -1.45 14.16
N LEU A 105 19.49 -0.94 15.21
CA LEU A 105 20.07 -0.86 16.54
C LEU A 105 20.22 -2.24 17.19
N ALA A 106 19.25 -3.14 16.99
CA ALA A 106 19.30 -4.51 17.46
C ALA A 106 20.50 -5.24 16.89
N VAL A 107 20.71 -5.14 15.56
CA VAL A 107 21.86 -5.68 14.83
C VAL A 107 23.18 -5.11 15.38
N ASP A 108 23.33 -3.77 15.44
CA ASP A 108 24.59 -3.15 15.88
C ASP A 108 25.00 -3.57 17.30
N ARG A 109 24.04 -3.52 18.22
CA ARG A 109 24.28 -3.69 19.66
C ARG A 109 24.02 -5.12 20.13
N ARG A 110 23.62 -6.01 19.22
CA ARG A 110 23.20 -7.38 19.48
C ARG A 110 22.23 -7.46 20.66
N ILE A 111 21.23 -6.56 20.66
CA ILE A 111 20.33 -6.37 21.80
C ILE A 111 19.63 -7.68 22.21
N PRO A 112 19.05 -8.47 21.29
CA PRO A 112 18.40 -9.73 21.65
C PRO A 112 19.34 -10.73 22.33
N ASP A 113 20.56 -10.90 21.78
CA ASP A 113 21.57 -11.79 22.34
C ASP A 113 22.03 -11.34 23.73
N ASN A 114 22.29 -10.04 23.88
CA ASN A 114 22.76 -9.44 25.12
C ASN A 114 21.71 -9.59 26.24
N VAL A 115 20.44 -9.32 25.93
CA VAL A 115 19.31 -9.53 26.85
C VAL A 115 19.14 -11.00 27.19
N THR A 116 19.35 -11.91 26.23
CA THR A 116 19.25 -13.36 26.47
C THR A 116 20.38 -13.85 27.37
N ALA A 117 21.62 -13.43 27.14
CA ALA A 117 22.77 -13.79 27.95
C ALA A 117 22.61 -13.34 29.41
N ILE A 118 22.21 -12.08 29.65
CA ILE A 118 22.04 -11.60 31.02
C ILE A 118 20.90 -12.30 31.76
N ARG A 119 19.81 -12.68 31.06
CA ARG A 119 18.72 -13.51 31.63
C ARG A 119 19.19 -14.91 32.03
N ARG A 120 20.23 -15.42 31.38
CA ARG A 120 20.91 -16.69 31.72
C ARG A 120 22.02 -16.51 32.77
N ASN A 121 22.15 -15.33 33.37
CA ASN A 121 23.23 -14.94 34.29
C ASN A 121 24.64 -14.97 33.65
N GLU A 122 24.73 -14.80 32.33
CA GLU A 122 26.01 -14.73 31.61
C GLU A 122 26.47 -13.28 31.42
N TRP A 123 27.58 -12.90 32.08
CA TRP A 123 28.15 -11.56 31.93
C TRP A 123 29.19 -11.51 30.79
N ARG A 124 28.74 -11.16 29.57
CA ARG A 124 29.56 -11.14 28.35
C ARG A 124 29.99 -9.74 27.90
N LYS A 125 30.41 -8.87 28.84
CA LYS A 125 30.75 -7.46 28.57
C LYS A 125 31.77 -7.27 27.44
N LYS A 126 32.84 -8.09 27.40
CA LYS A 126 33.91 -7.97 26.39
C LYS A 126 33.37 -8.13 24.97
N GLU A 127 32.46 -9.07 24.77
CA GLU A 127 31.85 -9.35 23.48
C GLU A 127 30.90 -8.24 23.03
N PHE A 128 29.96 -7.83 23.90
CA PHE A 128 28.95 -6.84 23.54
C PHE A 128 29.46 -5.38 23.53
N SER A 129 30.72 -5.15 23.88
CA SER A 129 31.37 -3.84 23.78
C SER A 129 32.03 -3.58 22.41
N ALA A 130 31.84 -4.47 21.43
CA ALA A 130 32.44 -4.38 20.10
C ALA A 130 31.48 -3.80 19.02
N ALA A 131 30.33 -3.25 19.42
CA ALA A 131 29.39 -2.63 18.50
C ALA A 131 30.03 -1.50 17.71
N ARG A 132 29.65 -1.35 16.44
CA ARG A 132 30.31 -0.41 15.52
C ARG A 132 29.69 1.00 15.58
N GLY A 133 28.42 1.12 15.99
CA GLY A 133 27.67 2.38 16.07
C GLY A 133 27.16 2.87 14.72
N LEU A 134 26.03 3.57 14.71
CA LEU A 134 25.37 4.07 13.48
C LEU A 134 25.97 5.37 12.93
N HIS A 135 26.42 6.27 13.81
CA HIS A 135 26.80 7.63 13.42
C HIS A 135 27.90 7.65 12.33
N GLY A 136 27.66 8.41 11.26
CA GLY A 136 28.61 8.60 10.15
C GLY A 136 28.61 7.50 9.09
N ARG A 137 27.90 6.39 9.32
CA ARG A 137 27.73 5.30 8.32
C ARG A 137 26.84 5.73 7.16
N THR A 138 26.97 5.03 6.04
CA THR A 138 26.12 5.18 4.87
C THR A 138 24.96 4.19 4.92
N LEU A 139 23.73 4.72 4.91
CA LEU A 139 22.49 3.98 4.72
C LEU A 139 22.00 4.13 3.28
N GLY A 140 22.01 3.02 2.53
CA GLY A 140 21.36 2.90 1.24
C GLY A 140 19.90 2.49 1.40
N ILE A 141 18.99 3.35 0.93
CA ILE A 141 17.55 3.15 1.00
C ILE A 141 17.05 2.68 -0.36
N VAL A 142 16.60 1.43 -0.43
CA VAL A 142 15.97 0.87 -1.61
C VAL A 142 14.47 1.10 -1.51
N GLY A 143 13.97 2.07 -2.27
CA GLY A 143 12.57 2.49 -2.23
C GLY A 143 12.32 3.69 -1.34
N LEU A 144 12.52 4.90 -1.89
CA LEU A 144 12.22 6.14 -1.18
C LEU A 144 10.77 6.58 -1.44
N GLY A 145 9.83 5.75 -0.97
CA GLY A 145 8.42 6.07 -0.82
C GLY A 145 8.11 6.58 0.60
N GLN A 146 6.85 6.48 1.04
CA GLN A 146 6.42 7.00 2.35
C GLN A 146 7.21 6.40 3.53
N ILE A 147 7.37 5.08 3.57
CA ILE A 147 8.18 4.40 4.61
C ILE A 147 9.65 4.82 4.49
N GLY A 148 10.21 4.80 3.27
CA GLY A 148 11.59 5.19 3.04
C GLY A 148 11.90 6.63 3.50
N PHE A 149 10.98 7.57 3.30
CA PHE A 149 11.12 8.94 3.82
C PHE A 149 11.07 9.00 5.35
N GLU A 150 10.19 8.24 6.00
CA GLU A 150 10.13 8.18 7.46
C GLU A 150 11.38 7.51 8.07
N VAL A 151 11.97 6.53 7.38
CA VAL A 151 13.28 5.94 7.72
C VAL A 151 14.38 6.96 7.53
N ALA A 152 14.46 7.63 6.38
CA ALA A 152 15.44 8.67 6.10
C ALA A 152 15.41 9.79 7.16
N LYS A 153 14.22 10.25 7.54
CA LYS A 153 14.02 11.27 8.58
C LYS A 153 14.63 10.87 9.93
N ARG A 154 14.41 9.63 10.36
CA ARG A 154 14.97 9.09 11.60
C ARG A 154 16.47 8.83 11.48
N ALA A 155 16.89 8.17 10.41
CA ALA A 155 18.29 7.87 10.12
C ALA A 155 19.17 9.12 10.10
N ARG A 156 18.70 10.22 9.51
CA ARG A 156 19.38 11.52 9.56
C ARG A 156 19.62 12.01 10.99
N ALA A 157 18.65 11.84 11.88
CA ALA A 157 18.78 12.22 13.29
C ALA A 157 19.82 11.37 14.05
N PHE A 158 20.12 10.16 13.57
CA PHE A 158 21.21 9.32 14.06
C PHE A 158 22.58 9.66 13.42
N GLY A 159 22.64 10.66 12.53
CA GLY A 159 23.86 11.07 11.85
C GLY A 159 24.29 10.12 10.72
N LEU A 160 23.37 9.34 10.15
CA LEU A 160 23.63 8.51 8.98
C LEU A 160 23.71 9.37 7.71
N LYS A 161 24.60 9.00 6.80
CA LYS A 161 24.65 9.50 5.42
C LYS A 161 23.64 8.72 4.59
N LEU A 162 22.76 9.41 3.88
CA LEU A 162 21.61 8.79 3.23
C LEU A 162 21.80 8.75 1.71
N LEU A 163 21.64 7.59 1.11
CA LEU A 163 21.67 7.39 -0.34
C LEU A 163 20.42 6.64 -0.81
N THR A 164 19.96 6.92 -2.02
CA THR A 164 18.91 6.17 -2.73
C THR A 164 19.27 6.07 -4.21
N LEU A 165 18.52 5.27 -4.97
CA LEU A 165 18.62 5.28 -6.43
C LEU A 165 18.15 6.60 -7.04
N GLU A 166 18.88 7.07 -8.06
CA GLU A 166 18.47 8.10 -8.99
C GLU A 166 17.30 7.60 -9.85
N ARG A 167 16.14 8.27 -9.74
CA ARG A 167 14.91 7.96 -10.49
C ARG A 167 14.09 9.24 -10.68
N PRO A 168 13.24 9.32 -11.73
CA PRO A 168 12.25 10.38 -11.86
C PRO A 168 11.35 10.44 -10.62
N ARG A 169 11.11 11.64 -10.10
CA ARG A 169 10.35 11.89 -8.87
C ARG A 169 9.54 13.16 -8.99
N THR A 170 8.42 13.21 -8.28
CA THR A 170 7.63 14.44 -8.12
C THR A 170 8.47 15.56 -7.49
N PHE A 171 8.12 16.81 -7.77
CA PHE A 171 8.75 17.97 -7.14
C PHE A 171 8.76 17.90 -5.60
N GLU A 172 7.64 17.45 -5.00
CA GLU A 172 7.53 17.29 -3.55
C GLU A 172 8.56 16.31 -2.98
N ALA A 173 8.73 15.14 -3.61
CA ALA A 173 9.72 14.15 -3.21
C ALA A 173 11.16 14.68 -3.32
N LEU A 174 11.48 15.46 -4.37
CA LEU A 174 12.80 16.09 -4.53
C LEU A 174 13.08 17.14 -3.44
N ASP A 175 12.09 17.94 -3.07
CA ASP A 175 12.19 18.89 -1.96
C ASP A 175 12.40 18.19 -0.62
N GLN A 176 11.66 17.11 -0.36
CA GLN A 176 11.85 16.28 0.84
C GLN A 176 13.26 15.66 0.89
N MET A 177 13.77 15.13 -0.22
CA MET A 177 15.14 14.61 -0.31
C MET A 177 16.18 15.67 0.04
N ARG A 178 16.05 16.87 -0.52
CA ARG A 178 16.95 18.01 -0.24
C ARG A 178 16.94 18.37 1.25
N LYS A 179 15.75 18.48 1.85
CA LYS A 179 15.59 18.77 3.28
C LYS A 179 16.25 17.70 4.14
N LEU A 180 16.15 16.43 3.74
CA LEU A 180 16.72 15.30 4.48
C LEU A 180 18.20 15.04 4.16
N GLY A 181 18.78 15.70 3.16
CA GLY A 181 20.16 15.45 2.73
C GLY A 181 20.35 14.07 2.10
N VAL A 182 19.32 13.55 1.41
CA VAL A 182 19.40 12.26 0.72
C VAL A 182 20.09 12.44 -0.63
N GLY A 183 21.26 11.83 -0.79
CA GLY A 183 21.97 11.76 -2.07
C GLY A 183 21.46 10.64 -2.97
N THR A 184 21.92 10.61 -4.21
CA THR A 184 21.55 9.58 -5.20
C THR A 184 22.77 8.87 -5.77
N VAL A 185 22.56 7.62 -6.21
CA VAL A 185 23.51 6.81 -6.97
C VAL A 185 22.82 6.23 -8.21
N ALA A 186 23.60 5.86 -9.23
CA ALA A 186 23.05 5.54 -10.55
C ALA A 186 22.28 4.20 -10.59
N GLY A 187 22.65 3.25 -9.73
CA GLY A 187 22.09 1.90 -9.76
C GLY A 187 22.18 1.14 -8.44
N LEU A 188 21.50 -0.02 -8.39
CA LEU A 188 21.48 -0.90 -7.22
C LEU A 188 22.87 -1.44 -6.89
N GLU A 189 23.65 -1.81 -7.91
CA GLU A 189 25.02 -2.30 -7.72
C GLU A 189 25.90 -1.27 -6.97
N GLU A 190 25.84 0.00 -7.40
CA GLU A 190 26.58 1.08 -6.75
C GLU A 190 26.09 1.27 -5.32
N LEU A 191 24.76 1.32 -5.11
CA LEU A 191 24.17 1.47 -3.79
C LEU A 191 24.65 0.40 -2.81
N PHE A 192 24.63 -0.88 -3.22
CA PHE A 192 25.08 -2.01 -2.40
C PHE A 192 26.59 -1.95 -2.12
N THR A 193 27.38 -1.46 -3.07
CA THR A 193 28.83 -1.33 -2.92
C THR A 193 29.22 -0.25 -1.91
N VAL A 194 28.56 0.91 -1.94
CA VAL A 194 28.97 2.09 -1.14
C VAL A 194 28.32 2.14 0.24
N SER A 195 27.27 1.37 0.49
CA SER A 195 26.50 1.42 1.74
C SER A 195 27.08 0.51 2.82
N ASP A 196 26.99 0.96 4.08
CA ASP A 196 27.27 0.13 5.25
C ASP A 196 26.01 -0.61 5.74
N ILE A 197 24.84 -0.05 5.39
CA ILE A 197 23.52 -0.57 5.73
C ILE A 197 22.65 -0.44 4.46
N ILE A 198 21.98 -1.51 4.05
CA ILE A 198 20.93 -1.49 3.04
C ILE A 198 19.59 -1.71 3.75
N SER A 199 18.60 -0.86 3.45
CA SER A 199 17.23 -1.01 3.98
C SER A 199 16.21 -1.02 2.85
N LEU A 200 15.39 -2.06 2.80
CA LEU A 200 14.41 -2.31 1.74
C LEU A 200 13.02 -1.77 2.13
N HIS A 201 12.42 -0.97 1.23
CA HIS A 201 11.12 -0.31 1.42
C HIS A 201 10.31 -0.24 0.11
N THR A 202 10.50 -1.20 -0.79
CA THR A 202 9.75 -1.33 -2.05
C THR A 202 8.61 -2.34 -1.93
N PRO A 203 7.50 -2.18 -2.68
CA PRO A 203 6.54 -3.26 -2.86
C PRO A 203 7.19 -4.43 -3.63
N SER A 204 6.60 -5.61 -3.52
CA SER A 204 6.88 -6.74 -4.43
C SER A 204 6.01 -6.57 -5.68
N THR A 205 6.67 -6.46 -6.82
CA THR A 205 6.12 -6.39 -8.17
C THR A 205 6.92 -7.34 -9.06
N PRO A 206 6.48 -7.67 -10.28
CA PRO A 206 7.27 -8.51 -11.18
C PRO A 206 8.71 -8.00 -11.40
N GLU A 207 8.94 -6.69 -11.31
CA GLU A 207 10.24 -6.04 -11.47
C GLU A 207 11.10 -6.00 -10.19
N THR A 208 10.50 -6.16 -9.01
CA THR A 208 11.21 -6.09 -7.72
C THR A 208 11.29 -7.43 -6.98
N THR A 209 10.49 -8.42 -7.39
CA THR A 209 10.60 -9.78 -6.88
C THR A 209 11.96 -10.38 -7.26
N GLY A 210 12.67 -10.93 -6.27
CA GLY A 210 14.01 -11.48 -6.41
C GLY A 210 15.08 -10.43 -6.74
N MET A 211 14.81 -9.13 -6.55
CA MET A 211 15.75 -8.08 -6.95
C MET A 211 17.07 -8.10 -6.18
N VAL A 212 17.08 -8.59 -4.93
CA VAL A 212 18.29 -8.76 -4.12
C VAL A 212 18.83 -10.17 -4.33
N THR A 213 19.68 -10.30 -5.34
CA THR A 213 20.31 -11.55 -5.78
C THR A 213 21.65 -11.80 -5.07
N ALA A 214 22.20 -13.00 -5.25
CA ALA A 214 23.56 -13.36 -4.83
C ALA A 214 24.63 -12.35 -5.28
N ASP A 215 24.52 -11.83 -6.51
CA ASP A 215 25.45 -10.87 -7.09
C ASP A 215 25.41 -9.51 -6.38
N LEU A 216 24.22 -9.03 -5.99
CA LEU A 216 24.10 -7.80 -5.22
C LEU A 216 24.61 -7.98 -3.80
N LEU A 217 24.29 -9.11 -3.16
CA LEU A 217 24.78 -9.45 -1.83
C LEU A 217 26.31 -9.55 -1.80
N ALA A 218 26.92 -10.13 -2.84
CA ALA A 218 28.37 -10.21 -3.00
C ALA A 218 29.08 -8.85 -3.09
N ARG A 219 28.34 -7.79 -3.46
CA ARG A 219 28.88 -6.42 -3.55
C ARG A 219 28.79 -5.66 -2.23
N MET A 220 28.04 -6.16 -1.25
CA MET A 220 27.99 -5.53 0.07
C MET A 220 29.36 -5.57 0.74
N LYS A 221 29.68 -4.52 1.49
CA LYS A 221 30.90 -4.48 2.29
C LYS A 221 30.91 -5.62 3.32
N PRO A 222 32.07 -6.20 3.65
CA PRO A 222 32.16 -7.13 4.77
C PRO A 222 31.62 -6.52 6.06
N GLY A 223 30.80 -7.27 6.80
CA GLY A 223 30.14 -6.78 8.01
C GLY A 223 29.02 -5.77 7.79
N ALA A 224 28.58 -5.54 6.54
CA ALA A 224 27.45 -4.65 6.24
C ALA A 224 26.12 -5.26 6.71
N TRP A 225 25.09 -4.41 6.80
CA TRP A 225 23.79 -4.80 7.32
C TRP A 225 22.72 -4.79 6.23
N LEU A 226 21.85 -5.80 6.21
CA LEU A 226 20.64 -5.83 5.39
C LEU A 226 19.41 -5.77 6.29
N ILE A 227 18.54 -4.79 6.05
CA ILE A 227 17.29 -4.60 6.79
C ILE A 227 16.12 -4.78 5.83
N ASN A 228 15.24 -5.74 6.12
CA ASN A 228 14.03 -5.96 5.31
C ASN A 228 12.77 -5.95 6.19
N THR A 229 12.03 -4.85 6.10
CA THR A 229 10.69 -4.68 6.71
C THR A 229 9.63 -4.47 5.65
N ALA A 230 9.92 -4.86 4.40
CA ALA A 230 9.09 -4.61 3.25
C ALA A 230 8.36 -5.87 2.80
N ARG A 231 9.04 -6.76 2.07
CA ARG A 231 8.48 -7.98 1.48
C ARG A 231 9.55 -9.08 1.45
N ALA A 232 9.18 -10.30 1.80
CA ALA A 232 10.09 -11.45 1.79
C ALA A 232 10.62 -11.71 0.38
N GLU A 233 9.74 -11.59 -0.61
CA GLU A 233 9.96 -11.89 -2.02
C GLU A 233 11.00 -10.98 -2.70
N LEU A 234 11.46 -9.90 -2.04
CA LEU A 234 12.51 -9.03 -2.59
C LEU A 234 13.89 -9.66 -2.55
N VAL A 235 14.10 -10.62 -1.65
CA VAL A 235 15.41 -11.18 -1.33
C VAL A 235 15.43 -12.67 -1.63
N ASP A 236 16.47 -13.11 -2.34
CA ASP A 236 16.82 -14.52 -2.40
C ASP A 236 17.40 -14.93 -1.04
N GLU A 237 16.60 -15.62 -0.23
CA GLU A 237 16.97 -15.98 1.13
C GLU A 237 18.07 -17.06 1.21
N ASP A 238 18.21 -17.91 0.18
CA ASP A 238 19.30 -18.88 0.12
C ASP A 238 20.62 -18.16 -0.15
N ALA A 239 20.62 -17.27 -1.14
CA ALA A 239 21.76 -16.41 -1.41
C ALA A 239 22.11 -15.51 -0.21
N LEU A 240 21.12 -15.04 0.54
CA LEU A 240 21.33 -14.25 1.75
C LEU A 240 22.07 -15.03 2.82
N LEU A 241 21.68 -16.28 3.11
CA LEU A 241 22.37 -17.12 4.09
C LEU A 241 23.82 -17.35 3.70
N GLU A 242 24.08 -17.69 2.43
CA GLU A 242 25.46 -17.85 1.93
C GLU A 242 26.27 -16.57 2.08
N ALA A 243 25.67 -15.41 1.80
CA ALA A 243 26.34 -14.12 1.93
C ALA A 243 26.60 -13.74 3.40
N VAL A 244 25.68 -14.07 4.32
CA VAL A 244 25.87 -13.89 5.76
C VAL A 244 27.12 -14.63 6.23
N GLU A 245 27.26 -15.90 5.88
CA GLU A 245 28.42 -16.70 6.25
C GLU A 245 29.72 -16.21 5.59
N ARG A 246 29.67 -15.88 4.30
CA ARG A 246 30.87 -15.53 3.51
C ARG A 246 31.40 -14.13 3.80
N GLN A 247 30.52 -13.16 4.03
CA GLN A 247 30.86 -11.73 4.16
C GLN A 247 30.63 -11.17 5.57
N ASP A 248 30.30 -12.02 6.54
CA ASP A 248 29.98 -11.64 7.92
C ASP A 248 28.82 -10.62 7.96
N LEU A 249 27.85 -10.75 7.05
CA LEU A 249 26.72 -9.82 7.00
C LEU A 249 25.83 -9.99 8.22
N TRP A 250 25.24 -8.89 8.66
CA TRP A 250 24.21 -8.92 9.68
C TRP A 250 22.85 -8.57 9.10
N VAL A 251 21.81 -9.24 9.57
CA VAL A 251 20.49 -9.12 8.98
C VAL A 251 19.46 -8.82 10.04
N GLY A 252 18.59 -7.84 9.77
CA GLY A 252 17.39 -7.58 10.55
C GLY A 252 16.16 -7.63 9.66
N ILE A 253 15.30 -8.63 9.85
CA ILE A 253 14.11 -8.82 9.04
C ILE A 253 12.84 -8.90 9.89
N ASP A 254 11.75 -8.41 9.29
CA ASP A 254 10.39 -8.57 9.83
C ASP A 254 9.52 -9.43 8.92
N VAL A 255 10.02 -9.76 7.72
CA VAL A 255 9.32 -10.56 6.71
C VAL A 255 10.22 -11.65 6.17
N PHE A 256 9.68 -12.85 5.95
CA PHE A 256 10.41 -14.01 5.44
C PHE A 256 9.49 -15.05 4.78
N SER A 257 10.09 -15.95 4.01
CA SER A 257 9.42 -17.08 3.38
C SER A 257 9.11 -18.15 4.42
N GLY A 258 7.91 -18.71 4.39
CA GLY A 258 7.47 -19.69 5.40
C GLY A 258 6.94 -19.06 6.70
N GLU A 259 6.48 -17.81 6.64
CA GLU A 259 5.70 -17.20 7.72
C GLU A 259 4.47 -18.03 8.09
N ALA A 260 4.04 -17.98 9.36
CA ALA A 260 2.82 -18.63 9.79
C ALA A 260 1.59 -17.88 9.22
N ASP A 261 0.67 -18.61 8.60
CA ASP A 261 -0.57 -18.04 8.06
C ASP A 261 -1.55 -17.56 9.15
N ALA A 262 -1.37 -18.06 10.38
CA ALA A 262 -2.23 -17.76 11.53
C ALA A 262 -1.56 -16.79 12.51
N ALA A 263 -2.39 -16.06 13.28
CA ALA A 263 -1.94 -15.18 14.36
C ALA A 263 -1.09 -15.89 15.44
N SER A 264 -1.20 -17.22 15.52
CA SER A 264 -0.34 -18.09 16.33
C SER A 264 -0.09 -19.41 15.59
N GLY A 265 1.17 -19.82 15.46
CA GLY A 265 1.56 -21.05 14.78
C GLY A 265 3.08 -21.21 14.72
N ALA A 266 3.55 -22.33 14.18
CA ALA A 266 4.96 -22.53 13.85
C ALA A 266 5.19 -22.07 12.41
N GLY A 267 6.03 -21.06 12.21
CA GLY A 267 6.61 -20.77 10.89
C GLY A 267 7.82 -21.67 10.63
N ASP A 268 8.19 -21.81 9.36
CA ASP A 268 9.37 -22.55 8.93
C ASP A 268 10.35 -21.59 8.25
N SER A 269 11.11 -20.88 9.08
CA SER A 269 12.11 -19.92 8.60
C SER A 269 13.51 -20.51 8.70
N LYS A 270 14.14 -20.72 7.54
CA LYS A 270 15.57 -21.05 7.46
C LYS A 270 16.49 -19.95 8.03
N LEU A 271 15.99 -18.71 8.08
CA LEU A 271 16.73 -17.55 8.59
C LEU A 271 16.70 -17.44 10.12
N ALA A 272 15.62 -17.88 10.76
CA ALA A 272 15.37 -17.64 12.19
C ALA A 272 16.40 -18.28 13.14
N GLY A 273 17.10 -19.34 12.70
CA GLY A 273 18.11 -20.03 13.50
C GLY A 273 19.51 -19.41 13.44
N HIS A 274 19.79 -18.51 12.50
CA HIS A 274 21.15 -18.03 12.26
C HIS A 274 21.56 -16.95 13.27
N PRO A 275 22.74 -17.03 13.92
CA PRO A 275 23.13 -16.11 15.02
C PRO A 275 23.32 -14.65 14.61
N GLN A 276 23.46 -14.36 13.31
CA GLN A 276 23.62 -13.01 12.76
C GLN A 276 22.34 -12.47 12.09
N VAL A 277 21.23 -13.20 12.22
CA VAL A 277 19.95 -12.84 11.64
C VAL A 277 18.94 -12.64 12.76
N TYR A 278 18.40 -11.42 12.87
CA TYR A 278 17.33 -11.10 13.79
C TYR A 278 16.01 -11.02 13.04
N VAL A 279 15.08 -11.87 13.45
CA VAL A 279 13.76 -12.01 12.83
C VAL A 279 12.68 -11.51 13.78
N THR A 280 11.71 -10.78 13.23
CA THR A 280 10.52 -10.30 13.93
C THR A 280 9.26 -10.81 13.23
N HIS A 281 8.13 -10.84 13.95
CA HIS A 281 6.93 -11.61 13.59
C HIS A 281 6.00 -10.87 12.60
N HIS A 282 6.54 -10.21 11.57
CA HIS A 282 5.77 -9.39 10.63
C HIS A 282 4.89 -8.33 11.34
N ILE A 283 5.52 -7.61 12.26
CA ILE A 283 4.88 -6.63 13.14
C ILE A 283 5.22 -5.18 12.81
N GLY A 284 5.88 -4.90 11.68
CA GLY A 284 6.28 -3.54 11.30
C GLY A 284 5.13 -2.54 11.28
N ALA A 285 3.92 -2.98 10.90
CA ALA A 285 2.72 -2.14 10.93
C ALA A 285 1.89 -2.26 12.23
N SER A 286 2.29 -3.14 13.14
CA SER A 286 1.46 -3.63 14.25
C SER A 286 1.70 -2.85 15.55
N THR A 287 1.46 -1.54 15.51
CA THR A 287 1.44 -0.68 16.71
C THR A 287 0.04 -0.16 16.98
N ARG A 288 -0.31 0.06 18.26
CA ARG A 288 -1.62 0.66 18.63
C ARG A 288 -1.84 2.01 17.94
N GLN A 289 -0.79 2.82 17.80
CA GLN A 289 -0.85 4.10 17.09
C GLN A 289 -1.20 3.92 15.61
N ALA A 290 -0.55 3.00 14.91
CA ALA A 290 -0.86 2.70 13.51
C ALA A 290 -2.28 2.15 13.37
N GLN A 291 -2.71 1.27 14.28
CA GLN A 291 -4.08 0.75 14.27
C GLN A 291 -5.14 1.82 14.47
N HIS A 292 -4.93 2.77 15.38
CA HIS A 292 -5.85 3.90 15.54
C HIS A 292 -5.87 4.81 14.31
N ALA A 293 -4.71 5.07 13.68
CA ALA A 293 -4.65 5.87 12.47
C ALA A 293 -5.37 5.20 11.29
N ILE A 294 -5.19 3.87 11.14
CA ILE A 294 -5.92 3.07 10.15
C ILE A 294 -7.42 3.10 10.42
N ALA A 295 -7.84 2.87 11.67
CA ALA A 295 -9.25 2.88 12.04
C ALA A 295 -9.91 4.24 11.77
N ALA A 296 -9.24 5.34 12.12
CA ALA A 296 -9.73 6.69 11.83
C ALA A 296 -9.84 6.98 10.32
N GLU A 297 -8.95 6.41 9.50
CA GLU A 297 -9.06 6.53 8.05
C GLU A 297 -10.20 5.68 7.50
N VAL A 298 -10.39 4.45 7.99
CA VAL A 298 -11.53 3.60 7.63
C VAL A 298 -12.86 4.32 7.90
N VAL A 299 -13.02 4.97 9.06
CA VAL A 299 -14.24 5.73 9.36
C VAL A 299 -14.46 6.86 8.36
N ARG A 300 -13.40 7.58 7.96
CA ARG A 300 -13.49 8.59 6.89
C ARG A 300 -13.92 7.97 5.57
N MET A 301 -13.33 6.83 5.20
CA MET A 301 -13.68 6.10 3.99
C MET A 301 -15.17 5.67 4.01
N LEU A 302 -15.68 5.18 5.14
CA LEU A 302 -17.09 4.83 5.33
C LEU A 302 -18.02 6.04 5.19
N ALA A 303 -17.61 7.19 5.74
CA ALA A 303 -18.39 8.43 5.60
C ALA A 303 -18.51 8.87 4.13
N ASP A 304 -17.47 8.69 3.32
CA ASP A 304 -17.54 8.97 1.89
C ASP A 304 -18.31 7.91 1.10
N PHE A 305 -18.22 6.64 1.53
CA PHE A 305 -18.99 5.56 0.95
C PHE A 305 -20.49 5.77 1.12
N ALA A 306 -20.94 6.27 2.27
CA ALA A 306 -22.32 6.69 2.50
C ALA A 306 -22.80 7.80 1.53
N ARG A 307 -21.88 8.45 0.81
CA ARG A 307 -22.15 9.44 -0.25
C ARG A 307 -21.86 8.90 -1.66
N GLY A 308 -21.74 7.58 -1.81
CA GLY A 308 -21.48 6.91 -3.08
C GLY A 308 -20.02 6.95 -3.55
N LYS A 309 -19.06 7.22 -2.65
CA LYS A 309 -17.63 7.34 -3.00
C LYS A 309 -16.76 6.36 -2.21
N ALA A 310 -16.29 5.30 -2.88
CA ALA A 310 -15.23 4.44 -2.35
C ALA A 310 -13.85 5.10 -2.54
N ARG A 311 -13.04 5.15 -1.48
CA ARG A 311 -11.67 5.69 -1.51
C ARG A 311 -10.63 4.61 -1.72
N ASN A 312 -9.46 4.98 -2.25
CA ASN A 312 -8.28 4.12 -2.35
C ASN A 312 -8.58 2.74 -2.97
N VAL A 313 -9.46 2.71 -3.98
CA VAL A 313 -9.85 1.47 -4.64
C VAL A 313 -8.68 0.96 -5.47
N VAL A 314 -8.26 -0.29 -5.25
CA VAL A 314 -7.07 -0.90 -5.85
C VAL A 314 -7.39 -1.82 -7.03
N ASN A 315 -8.66 -2.17 -7.22
CA ASN A 315 -9.12 -3.09 -8.27
C ASN A 315 -9.93 -2.40 -9.38
N LEU A 316 -9.75 -1.09 -9.56
CA LEU A 316 -10.26 -0.36 -10.73
C LEU A 316 -9.31 -0.56 -11.91
N GLY A 317 -9.87 -0.80 -13.09
CA GLY A 317 -9.09 -0.81 -14.33
C GLY A 317 -8.54 0.58 -14.65
N ALA A 318 -7.42 0.63 -15.37
CA ALA A 318 -6.96 1.86 -15.99
C ALA A 318 -8.03 2.36 -16.98
N LEU A 319 -8.18 3.69 -17.07
CA LEU A 319 -9.01 4.27 -18.13
C LEU A 319 -8.41 3.87 -19.50
N PRO A 320 -9.23 3.50 -20.50
CA PRO A 320 -8.73 3.22 -21.83
C PRO A 320 -7.96 4.43 -22.38
N PRO A 321 -6.80 4.24 -23.03
CA PRO A 321 -6.01 5.35 -23.58
C PRO A 321 -6.73 6.10 -24.71
N ALA A 322 -7.73 5.49 -25.35
CA ALA A 322 -8.54 6.10 -26.40
C ALA A 322 -9.98 6.32 -25.92
N GLY A 323 -10.26 7.54 -25.47
CA GLY A 323 -11.58 7.99 -25.09
C GLY A 323 -11.77 9.48 -25.38
N THR A 324 -12.99 9.96 -25.15
CA THR A 324 -13.33 11.38 -25.31
C THR A 324 -14.04 11.85 -24.05
N TYR A 325 -13.65 13.02 -23.54
CA TYR A 325 -14.37 13.74 -22.50
C TYR A 325 -15.34 14.73 -23.12
N LEU A 326 -16.62 14.58 -22.79
CA LEU A 326 -17.68 15.52 -23.11
C LEU A 326 -17.98 16.38 -21.89
N THR A 327 -17.73 17.68 -21.99
CA THR A 327 -18.22 18.68 -21.03
C THR A 327 -19.55 19.23 -21.55
N ILE A 328 -20.64 18.94 -20.84
CA ILE A 328 -22.00 19.27 -21.25
C ILE A 328 -22.60 20.23 -20.23
N ARG A 329 -22.75 21.49 -20.61
CA ARG A 329 -23.45 22.50 -19.80
C ARG A 329 -24.93 22.39 -20.09
N HIS A 330 -25.76 22.33 -19.07
CA HIS A 330 -27.19 22.11 -19.25
C HIS A 330 -28.05 22.75 -18.16
N VAL A 331 -29.35 22.85 -18.41
CA VAL A 331 -30.35 23.21 -17.40
C VAL A 331 -30.55 22.04 -16.44
N ASP A 332 -30.61 22.31 -15.15
CA ASP A 332 -30.85 21.27 -14.13
C ASP A 332 -32.34 20.94 -14.03
N ARG A 333 -32.79 19.97 -14.83
CA ARG A 333 -34.18 19.48 -14.83
C ARG A 333 -34.27 18.01 -15.17
N VAL A 334 -35.41 17.41 -14.82
CA VAL A 334 -35.72 16.01 -15.11
C VAL A 334 -35.61 15.72 -16.62
N GLY A 335 -35.01 14.57 -16.95
CA GLY A 335 -34.90 14.07 -18.32
C GLY A 335 -33.64 14.50 -19.10
N VAL A 336 -32.90 15.50 -18.62
CA VAL A 336 -31.71 16.02 -19.34
C VAL A 336 -30.62 14.96 -19.49
N LEU A 337 -30.19 14.35 -18.39
CA LEU A 337 -29.16 13.32 -18.42
C LEU A 337 -29.63 12.07 -19.17
N SER A 338 -30.93 11.76 -19.13
CA SER A 338 -31.50 10.66 -19.93
C SER A 338 -31.35 10.92 -21.42
N GLY A 339 -31.59 12.16 -21.87
CA GLY A 339 -31.42 12.54 -23.28
C GLY A 339 -29.97 12.50 -23.72
N VAL A 340 -29.05 13.02 -22.89
CA VAL A 340 -27.61 12.93 -23.12
C VAL A 340 -27.17 11.48 -23.29
N LEU A 341 -27.52 10.60 -22.35
CA LEU A 341 -27.16 9.19 -22.40
C LEU A 341 -27.83 8.46 -23.57
N THR A 342 -28.99 8.90 -24.01
CA THR A 342 -29.67 8.36 -25.20
C THR A 342 -28.90 8.70 -26.49
N SER A 343 -28.45 9.94 -26.67
CA SER A 343 -27.63 10.32 -27.84
C SER A 343 -26.28 9.60 -27.85
N ILE A 344 -25.61 9.48 -26.68
CA ILE A 344 -24.38 8.68 -26.55
C ILE A 344 -24.63 7.22 -26.95
N LYS A 345 -25.72 6.62 -26.47
CA LYS A 345 -26.12 5.24 -26.81
C LYS A 345 -26.40 5.09 -28.30
N SER A 346 -27.13 6.02 -28.92
CA SER A 346 -27.44 6.00 -30.36
C SER A 346 -26.17 6.05 -31.22
N SER A 347 -25.10 6.66 -30.71
CA SER A 347 -23.78 6.69 -31.34
C SER A 347 -22.93 5.44 -31.07
N GLY A 348 -23.45 4.44 -30.35
CA GLY A 348 -22.74 3.19 -30.05
C GLY A 348 -21.57 3.35 -29.07
N LEU A 349 -21.49 4.47 -28.34
CA LEU A 349 -20.40 4.75 -27.41
C LEU A 349 -20.74 4.28 -25.99
N ASN A 350 -19.78 3.68 -25.30
CA ASN A 350 -19.93 3.28 -23.91
C ASN A 350 -19.44 4.39 -22.96
N VAL A 351 -20.23 4.71 -21.93
CA VAL A 351 -19.84 5.65 -20.88
C VAL A 351 -18.98 4.91 -19.84
N GLN A 352 -17.77 5.42 -19.60
CA GLN A 352 -16.81 4.85 -18.65
C GLN A 352 -16.77 5.62 -17.33
N HIS A 353 -17.00 6.92 -17.40
CA HIS A 353 -17.04 7.80 -16.23
C HIS A 353 -18.04 8.93 -16.47
N MET A 354 -18.76 9.33 -15.44
CA MET A 354 -19.67 10.46 -15.51
C MET A 354 -19.74 11.17 -14.16
N THR A 355 -19.67 12.49 -14.18
CA THR A 355 -20.00 13.35 -13.04
C THR A 355 -21.01 14.39 -13.46
N ASN A 356 -21.82 14.86 -12.53
CA ASN A 356 -22.73 15.99 -12.73
C ASN A 356 -22.63 16.95 -11.54
N GLN A 357 -22.37 18.22 -11.80
CA GLN A 357 -22.23 19.25 -10.79
C GLN A 357 -23.27 20.34 -11.00
N VAL A 358 -24.17 20.49 -10.03
CA VAL A 358 -25.23 21.50 -10.04
C VAL A 358 -24.70 22.80 -9.44
N PHE A 359 -24.92 23.92 -10.13
CA PHE A 359 -24.55 25.24 -9.62
C PHE A 359 -25.59 25.77 -8.64
N SER A 360 -25.11 26.29 -7.50
CA SER A 360 -25.96 26.84 -6.44
C SER A 360 -26.84 27.98 -6.95
N GLY A 361 -28.17 27.83 -6.80
CA GLY A 361 -29.15 28.87 -7.10
C GLY A 361 -29.31 29.23 -8.58
N ALA A 362 -28.65 28.52 -9.50
CA ALA A 362 -28.59 28.89 -10.91
C ALA A 362 -29.48 28.03 -11.83
N GLY A 363 -30.08 26.94 -11.32
CA GLY A 363 -30.92 26.04 -12.14
C GLY A 363 -30.17 25.39 -13.32
N THR A 364 -28.85 25.29 -13.22
CA THR A 364 -27.96 24.78 -14.27
C THR A 364 -26.93 23.83 -13.67
N ALA A 365 -26.36 22.98 -14.52
CA ALA A 365 -25.35 22.02 -14.13
C ALA A 365 -24.36 21.77 -15.26
N VAL A 366 -23.22 21.16 -14.91
CA VAL A 366 -22.26 20.61 -15.87
C VAL A 366 -22.13 19.12 -15.65
N ALA A 367 -22.40 18.35 -16.70
CA ALA A 367 -22.03 16.95 -16.77
C ALA A 367 -20.68 16.80 -17.48
N VAL A 368 -19.76 16.04 -16.89
CA VAL A 368 -18.53 15.59 -17.56
C VAL A 368 -18.66 14.10 -17.79
N VAL A 369 -18.71 13.69 -19.06
CA VAL A 369 -18.90 12.30 -19.47
C VAL A 369 -17.69 11.82 -20.24
N GLN A 370 -17.05 10.76 -19.78
CA GLN A 370 -16.01 10.07 -20.51
C GLN A 370 -16.62 8.90 -21.26
N VAL A 371 -16.40 8.86 -22.58
CA VAL A 371 -16.83 7.77 -23.45
C VAL A 371 -15.64 7.03 -24.04
N GLN A 372 -15.82 5.73 -24.31
CA GLN A 372 -14.84 4.92 -25.03
C GLN A 372 -15.07 5.05 -26.53
N GLY A 373 -14.13 5.69 -27.23
CA GLY A 373 -14.21 6.00 -28.66
C GLY A 373 -14.20 7.50 -28.96
N GLU A 374 -14.25 7.82 -30.25
CA GLU A 374 -14.30 9.19 -30.76
C GLU A 374 -15.73 9.71 -30.80
N VAL A 375 -15.91 10.97 -30.40
CA VAL A 375 -17.20 11.67 -30.53
C VAL A 375 -17.20 12.42 -31.86
N SER A 376 -18.21 12.15 -32.69
CA SER A 376 -18.36 12.81 -33.99
C SER A 376 -18.98 14.21 -33.86
N ASP A 377 -18.67 15.09 -34.81
CA ASP A 377 -19.30 16.42 -34.90
C ASP A 377 -20.83 16.33 -35.03
N ALA A 378 -21.33 15.28 -35.69
CA ALA A 378 -22.76 15.02 -35.81
C ALA A 378 -23.43 14.77 -34.45
N MET A 379 -22.76 14.01 -33.58
CA MET A 379 -23.24 13.74 -32.22
C MET A 379 -23.19 15.01 -31.35
N VAL A 380 -22.13 15.82 -31.47
CA VAL A 380 -22.06 17.12 -30.78
C VAL A 380 -23.23 18.00 -31.20
N THR A 381 -23.50 18.08 -32.51
CA THR A 381 -24.62 18.84 -33.06
C THR A 381 -25.97 18.32 -32.58
N GLU A 382 -26.15 17.00 -32.49
CA GLU A 382 -27.36 16.38 -31.94
C GLU A 382 -27.59 16.80 -30.49
N LEU A 383 -26.54 16.72 -29.65
CA LEU A 383 -26.61 17.11 -28.25
C LEU A 383 -26.89 18.60 -28.09
N GLU A 384 -26.25 19.47 -28.88
CA GLU A 384 -26.51 20.92 -28.87
C GLU A 384 -27.92 21.28 -29.33
N GLY A 385 -28.54 20.46 -30.18
CA GLY A 385 -29.92 20.60 -30.62
C GLY A 385 -30.95 20.30 -29.52
N LEU A 386 -30.55 19.70 -28.41
CA LEU A 386 -31.46 19.41 -27.29
C LEU A 386 -31.83 20.70 -26.55
N PRO A 387 -33.13 20.96 -26.27
CA PRO A 387 -33.63 22.27 -25.80
C PRO A 387 -33.20 22.64 -24.37
N TYR A 388 -32.44 21.79 -23.70
CA TYR A 388 -31.95 21.95 -22.33
C TYR A 388 -30.43 21.95 -22.22
N ILE A 389 -29.74 21.83 -23.36
CA ILE A 389 -28.29 21.89 -23.45
C ILE A 389 -27.89 23.35 -23.73
N LEU A 390 -26.94 23.85 -22.94
CA LEU A 390 -26.40 25.20 -23.02
C LEU A 390 -25.06 25.24 -23.78
N GLY A 391 -24.45 24.07 -23.98
CA GLY A 391 -23.27 23.88 -24.83
C GLY A 391 -22.57 22.56 -24.54
N VAL A 392 -21.87 22.05 -25.55
CA VAL A 392 -21.12 20.79 -25.50
C VAL A 392 -19.69 21.06 -25.91
N THR A 393 -18.73 20.40 -25.28
CA THR A 393 -17.33 20.44 -25.72
C THR A 393 -16.71 19.07 -25.58
N ALA A 394 -16.11 18.58 -26.66
CA ALA A 394 -15.43 17.29 -26.72
C ALA A 394 -13.91 17.50 -26.68
N TYR A 395 -13.23 16.76 -25.81
CA TYR A 395 -11.77 16.73 -25.74
C TYR A 395 -11.30 15.28 -25.81
N PRO A 396 -10.33 14.93 -26.68
CA PRO A 396 -9.74 13.61 -26.64
C PRO A 396 -9.08 13.39 -25.28
N SER A 397 -9.19 12.17 -24.74
CA SER A 397 -8.41 11.77 -23.58
C SER A 397 -6.96 11.55 -24.04
N GLY A 398 -6.22 12.64 -24.27
CA GLY A 398 -4.77 12.54 -24.40
C GLY A 398 -4.16 12.02 -23.10
N PRO A 399 -2.94 11.46 -23.13
CA PRO A 399 -2.19 11.28 -21.89
C PRO A 399 -2.06 12.65 -21.21
N LEU A 400 -2.62 12.77 -20.01
CA LEU A 400 -2.22 13.86 -19.10
C LEU A 400 -0.75 13.56 -18.77
N GLU A 401 0.16 14.35 -19.33
CA GLU A 401 1.62 14.25 -19.07
C GLU A 401 1.96 14.33 -17.58
#